data_AF-A0A1I8HUP3-F1
#
_entry.id   AF-A0A1I8HUP3-F1
#
_cell.length_a   1.000
_cell.length_b   1.000
_cell.length_c   1.000
_cell.angle_alpha   90.00
_cell.angle_beta   90.00
_cell.angle_gamma   90.00
#
_symmetry.space_group_name_H-M   'P 1'
#
loop_
_entity.id
_entity.type
_entity.pdbx_description
1 polymer ?
#
loop_
_entity_poly.entity_id
_entity_poly.type
_entity_poly.pdbx_seq_one_letter_code
_entity_poly.pdbx_strand_id
1 'polypeptide(L)'
;KRFPYRDTHSLQAEAKFDGELLATDPIEHIENPEFGQELAWELDKKALAQHRLQRASIKLLLYAIDKQTTAKEQVGYVVLDVRHQQPRWRSHISFCTADSYDYDEEEFEEEPVAAAAKGLDHQLNGEAEDRQPDAKDGGDDGKRPTQPEQPHPPAGVSEADMYHAAMELELWKEAAKEAFEAGLKRREQTLVMAFAREFRRRDAEREAAHKKRSAEYEQLTEKLQAAIADVEEKERRLANGQRDLLQRRDDLQRRHDSRLKELQDASNRMQADCQQRIELERARCRQLEEQVAAAKSASHDWERRWKETEAALKRMRDAECDRPELEKSELERRLEQAQRAKQQYKQQLGRCLKELAASRQREQAAQSAALQRQQTELEHMRLRYLAAEEQDLVRKERGELKRAKEGLDTLAYGAPLGSEQPTGSKSGSEHAARLIEERDTLLRTGVYTHEDDIVRELERRIQAAVEA
;
A
#
# COMPACT_ATOMS: atom_id res chain seq x y z
N LYS A 1 27.24 24.81 -46.05
CA LYS A 1 26.91 25.72 -44.93
C LYS A 1 26.41 24.86 -43.78
N ARG A 2 26.69 25.19 -42.51
CA ARG A 2 26.07 24.53 -41.34
C ARG A 2 24.81 25.30 -40.94
N PHE A 3 23.96 24.69 -40.12
CA PHE A 3 22.84 25.40 -39.46
C PHE A 3 23.37 26.20 -38.25
N PRO A 4 22.68 27.27 -37.82
CA PRO A 4 22.92 27.87 -36.51
C PRO A 4 22.40 26.92 -35.41
N TYR A 5 22.98 27.00 -34.21
CA TYR A 5 22.47 26.29 -33.04
C TYR A 5 21.34 27.11 -32.38
N ARG A 6 20.15 26.51 -32.18
CA ARG A 6 18.99 27.12 -31.51
C ARG A 6 18.40 26.14 -30.49
N ASP A 7 18.89 26.16 -29.25
CA ASP A 7 18.46 25.28 -28.14
C ASP A 7 16.93 25.27 -27.90
N THR A 8 16.32 26.44 -28.00
CA THR A 8 14.89 26.72 -27.87
C THR A 8 14.03 26.18 -29.02
N HIS A 9 14.64 25.73 -30.12
CA HIS A 9 13.93 25.33 -31.33
C HIS A 9 14.21 23.86 -31.70
N SER A 10 13.27 23.26 -32.42
CA SER A 10 13.46 22.02 -33.17
C SER A 10 13.41 22.28 -34.67
N LEU A 11 13.94 21.37 -35.47
CA LEU A 11 13.84 21.37 -36.93
C LEU A 11 12.86 20.29 -37.39
N GLN A 12 11.96 20.65 -38.30
CA GLN A 12 11.07 19.71 -38.99
C GLN A 12 11.20 19.92 -40.50
N ALA A 13 11.30 18.83 -41.26
CA ALA A 13 11.22 18.87 -42.71
C ALA A 13 9.83 18.42 -43.17
N GLU A 14 9.16 19.21 -44.00
CA GLU A 14 7.87 18.89 -44.61
C GLU A 14 8.04 18.79 -46.13
N ALA A 15 7.62 17.68 -46.73
CA ALA A 15 7.73 17.47 -48.17
C ALA A 15 6.34 17.28 -48.80
N LYS A 16 6.10 17.96 -49.92
CA LYS A 16 4.85 17.87 -50.67
C LYS A 16 5.06 17.26 -52.06
N PHE A 17 4.29 16.23 -52.38
CA PHE A 17 4.23 15.59 -53.70
C PHE A 17 2.80 15.11 -54.02
N ASP A 18 2.40 15.20 -55.29
CA ASP A 18 1.04 14.91 -55.83
C ASP A 18 -0.18 15.35 -54.99
N GLY A 19 -0.03 16.43 -54.22
CA GLY A 19 -1.06 16.98 -53.34
C GLY A 19 -0.94 16.56 -51.87
N GLU A 20 -0.30 15.42 -51.61
CA GLU A 20 -0.03 14.88 -50.27
C GLU A 20 1.19 15.54 -49.60
N LEU A 21 1.08 15.79 -48.29
CA LEU A 21 2.11 16.39 -47.45
C LEU A 21 2.57 15.36 -46.42
N LEU A 22 3.88 15.06 -46.40
CA LEU A 22 4.53 14.23 -45.40
C LEU A 22 5.51 15.08 -44.58
N ALA A 23 5.72 14.75 -43.32
CA ALA A 23 6.61 15.48 -42.42
C ALA A 23 7.50 14.52 -41.62
N THR A 24 8.71 14.94 -41.29
CA THR A 24 9.56 14.26 -40.30
C THR A 24 9.05 14.52 -38.88
N ASP A 25 9.52 13.76 -37.91
CA ASP A 25 9.46 14.20 -36.51
C ASP A 25 10.34 15.47 -36.30
N PRO A 26 10.06 16.30 -35.28
CA PRO A 26 10.92 17.44 -34.93
C PRO A 26 12.20 16.98 -34.23
N ILE A 27 13.36 17.27 -34.82
CA ILE A 27 14.70 16.98 -34.26
C ILE A 27 15.33 18.23 -33.63
N GLU A 28 16.46 18.11 -32.93
CA GLU A 28 17.12 19.29 -32.33
C GLU A 28 17.77 20.20 -33.38
N HIS A 29 17.67 21.52 -33.18
CA HIS A 29 18.22 22.53 -34.09
C HIS A 29 19.74 22.74 -33.87
N ILE A 30 20.53 21.71 -34.19
CA ILE A 30 22.00 21.67 -34.07
C ILE A 30 22.71 22.04 -35.38
N GLU A 31 24.05 22.25 -35.35
CA GLU A 31 24.82 22.66 -36.54
C GLU A 31 24.73 21.71 -37.74
N ASN A 32 24.71 20.40 -37.47
CA ASN A 32 24.61 19.31 -38.44
C ASN A 32 23.39 18.43 -38.04
N PRO A 33 22.17 18.81 -38.42
CA PRO A 33 20.96 18.10 -38.00
C PRO A 33 20.75 16.82 -38.83
N GLU A 34 20.65 15.67 -38.15
CA GLU A 34 20.42 14.37 -38.78
C GLU A 34 18.95 13.95 -38.63
N PHE A 35 18.20 13.95 -39.74
CA PHE A 35 16.76 13.64 -39.73
C PHE A 35 16.46 12.13 -39.65
N GLY A 36 17.32 11.27 -40.21
CA GLY A 36 17.22 9.81 -40.08
C GLY A 36 15.95 9.14 -40.62
N GLN A 37 15.07 9.87 -41.32
CA GLN A 37 13.74 9.42 -41.72
C GLN A 37 13.54 9.48 -43.23
N GLU A 38 12.81 8.49 -43.76
CA GLU A 38 12.43 8.38 -45.17
C GLU A 38 10.98 8.83 -45.35
N LEU A 39 10.73 9.73 -46.31
CA LEU A 39 9.38 10.17 -46.70
C LEU A 39 9.03 9.50 -48.04
N ALA A 40 7.97 8.71 -48.06
CA ALA A 40 7.61 7.86 -49.20
C ALA A 40 6.13 8.02 -49.60
N TRP A 41 5.90 8.17 -50.91
CA TRP A 41 4.57 8.23 -51.53
C TRP A 41 4.35 6.97 -52.37
N GLU A 42 3.17 6.36 -52.27
CA GLU A 42 2.80 5.24 -53.14
C GLU A 42 2.30 5.78 -54.49
N LEU A 43 2.88 5.28 -55.59
CA LEU A 43 2.63 5.80 -56.93
C LEU A 43 2.46 4.69 -57.95
N ASP A 44 1.37 4.76 -58.68
CA ASP A 44 1.07 3.85 -59.78
C ASP A 44 2.12 3.99 -60.89
N LYS A 45 2.51 2.88 -61.56
CA LYS A 45 3.58 2.90 -62.59
C LYS A 45 3.28 3.86 -63.74
N LYS A 46 1.99 4.10 -64.01
CA LYS A 46 1.51 5.11 -64.98
C LYS A 46 1.66 6.54 -64.45
N ALA A 47 1.26 6.80 -63.21
CA ALA A 47 1.41 8.11 -62.56
C ALA A 47 2.88 8.51 -62.49
N LEU A 48 3.77 7.62 -62.03
CA LEU A 48 5.22 7.89 -62.00
C LEU A 48 5.79 8.23 -63.38
N ALA A 49 5.36 7.54 -64.45
CA ALA A 49 5.76 7.87 -65.82
C ALA A 49 5.26 9.26 -66.26
N GLN A 50 4.01 9.60 -65.92
CA GLN A 50 3.42 10.92 -66.18
C GLN A 50 4.15 12.04 -65.43
N HIS A 51 4.43 11.87 -64.14
CA HIS A 51 5.19 12.85 -63.34
C HIS A 51 6.61 13.06 -63.88
N ARG A 52 7.28 11.99 -64.33
CA ARG A 52 8.60 12.09 -64.98
C ARG A 52 8.53 12.79 -66.33
N LEU A 53 7.46 12.63 -67.11
CA LEU A 53 7.24 13.39 -68.36
C LEU A 53 6.94 14.88 -68.07
N GLN A 54 6.07 15.15 -67.11
CA GLN A 54 5.66 16.50 -66.68
C GLN A 54 6.72 17.26 -65.87
N ARG A 55 7.87 16.64 -65.60
CA ARG A 55 8.97 17.20 -64.79
C ARG A 55 8.51 17.62 -63.38
N ALA A 56 7.60 16.85 -62.79
CA ALA A 56 7.08 17.09 -61.45
C ALA A 56 8.23 17.13 -60.43
N SER A 57 8.04 17.93 -59.37
CA SER A 57 9.05 18.12 -58.33
C SER A 57 8.46 17.95 -56.94
N ILE A 58 9.25 17.34 -56.06
CA ILE A 58 8.97 17.28 -54.62
C ILE A 58 9.52 18.59 -54.03
N LYS A 59 8.66 19.37 -53.38
CA LYS A 59 9.09 20.55 -52.61
C LYS A 59 9.25 20.13 -51.16
N LEU A 60 10.49 20.18 -50.64
CA LEU A 60 10.81 19.99 -49.24
C LEU A 60 11.03 21.36 -48.60
N LEU A 61 10.28 21.67 -47.56
CA LEU A 61 10.34 22.87 -46.74
C LEU A 61 11.01 22.52 -45.40
N LEU A 62 11.82 23.42 -44.88
CA LEU A 62 12.49 23.29 -43.59
C LEU A 62 11.95 24.34 -42.63
N TYR A 63 11.42 23.90 -41.50
CA TYR A 63 10.86 24.74 -40.46
C TYR A 63 11.67 24.63 -39.17
N ALA A 64 11.99 25.77 -38.56
CA ALA A 64 12.34 25.85 -37.15
C ALA A 64 11.02 26.01 -36.36
N ILE A 65 10.86 25.22 -35.30
CA ILE A 65 9.66 25.24 -34.46
C ILE A 65 10.10 25.62 -33.05
N ASP A 66 9.51 26.70 -32.50
CA ASP A 66 9.75 27.06 -31.10
C ASP A 66 9.13 26.02 -30.17
N LYS A 67 9.94 25.47 -29.25
CA LYS A 67 9.53 24.47 -28.27
C LYS A 67 8.51 25.01 -27.25
N GLN A 68 8.35 26.34 -27.11
CA GLN A 68 7.40 26.97 -26.19
C GLN A 68 6.09 27.41 -26.87
N THR A 69 6.15 28.20 -27.94
CA THR A 69 4.95 28.72 -28.62
C THR A 69 4.41 27.82 -29.72
N THR A 70 5.15 26.79 -30.14
CA THR A 70 4.87 25.91 -31.30
C THR A 70 4.75 26.63 -32.66
N ALA A 71 5.14 27.91 -32.72
CA ALA A 71 5.21 28.67 -33.97
C ALA A 71 6.24 28.06 -34.92
N LYS A 72 5.91 28.00 -36.22
CA LYS A 72 6.81 27.52 -37.29
C LYS A 72 7.40 28.69 -38.09
N GLU A 73 8.71 28.81 -38.10
CA GLU A 73 9.51 29.73 -38.90
C GLU A 73 10.11 28.97 -40.09
N GLN A 74 9.93 29.45 -41.33
CA GLN A 74 10.48 28.77 -42.51
C GLN A 74 11.96 29.12 -42.71
N VAL A 75 12.85 28.19 -42.40
CA VAL A 75 14.32 28.33 -42.48
C VAL A 75 14.84 28.16 -43.92
N GLY A 76 14.12 27.42 -44.77
CA GLY A 76 14.52 27.24 -46.17
C GLY A 76 13.68 26.22 -46.92
N TYR A 77 14.09 25.90 -48.15
CA TYR A 77 13.47 24.86 -48.97
C TYR A 77 14.47 24.21 -49.94
N VAL A 78 14.11 23.02 -50.44
CA VAL A 78 14.83 22.24 -51.46
C VAL A 78 13.80 21.72 -52.47
N VAL A 79 14.15 21.72 -53.75
CA VAL A 79 13.28 21.21 -54.83
C VAL A 79 13.97 20.03 -55.51
N LEU A 80 13.33 18.86 -55.47
CA LEU A 80 13.86 17.61 -56.03
C LEU A 80 13.09 17.22 -57.31
N ASP A 81 13.79 16.84 -58.37
CA ASP A 81 13.22 16.48 -59.67
C ASP A 81 13.13 14.95 -59.82
N VAL A 82 11.91 14.42 -59.94
CA VAL A 82 11.57 12.98 -59.96
C VAL A 82 12.22 12.23 -61.15
N ARG A 83 12.85 12.93 -62.08
CA ARG A 83 13.57 12.31 -63.21
C ARG A 83 14.99 11.84 -62.84
N HIS A 84 15.64 12.47 -61.85
CA HIS A 84 17.08 12.30 -61.57
C HIS A 84 17.38 11.23 -60.52
N GLN A 85 18.45 10.47 -60.73
CA GLN A 85 18.94 9.46 -59.78
C GLN A 85 20.00 9.99 -58.80
N GLN A 86 20.29 11.29 -58.83
CA GLN A 86 21.07 12.03 -57.82
C GLN A 86 20.46 13.42 -57.63
N PRO A 87 20.32 13.92 -56.39
CA PRO A 87 19.77 15.25 -56.13
C PRO A 87 20.79 16.35 -56.48
N ARG A 88 20.42 17.24 -57.42
CA ARG A 88 21.23 18.43 -57.71
C ARG A 88 20.93 19.51 -56.66
N TRP A 89 21.80 19.63 -55.66
CA TRP A 89 21.76 20.72 -54.68
C TRP A 89 21.76 22.10 -55.38
N ARG A 90 20.60 22.74 -55.47
CA ARG A 90 20.49 24.16 -55.86
C ARG A 90 20.75 25.00 -54.62
N SER A 91 21.98 25.49 -54.50
CA SER A 91 22.47 26.25 -53.35
C SER A 91 21.86 27.65 -53.24
N HIS A 92 20.59 27.73 -52.82
CA HIS A 92 19.95 28.96 -52.35
C HIS A 92 19.05 28.68 -51.14
N ILE A 93 19.69 28.19 -50.06
CA ILE A 93 19.16 28.41 -48.71
C ILE A 93 19.49 29.86 -48.37
N SER A 94 18.53 30.75 -48.60
CA SER A 94 18.53 32.11 -48.08
C SER A 94 18.15 32.03 -46.60
N PHE A 95 19.11 32.34 -45.72
CA PHE A 95 18.89 32.33 -44.28
C PHE A 95 18.19 33.65 -43.89
N CYS A 96 16.86 33.65 -43.92
CA CYS A 96 16.05 34.79 -43.48
C CYS A 96 16.03 34.88 -41.95
N THR A 97 17.16 35.22 -41.32
CA THR A 97 17.14 35.77 -39.96
C THR A 97 16.34 37.08 -39.99
N ALA A 98 15.22 37.13 -39.27
CA ALA A 98 14.32 38.27 -39.28
C ALA A 98 14.87 39.45 -38.47
N ASP A 99 15.81 40.19 -39.05
CA ASP A 99 16.24 41.50 -38.58
C ASP A 99 16.70 42.37 -39.77
N SER A 100 16.41 43.68 -39.68
CA SER A 100 16.60 44.71 -40.72
C SER A 100 15.92 44.48 -42.09
N TYR A 101 15.15 45.49 -42.51
CA TYR A 101 14.87 45.73 -43.92
C TYR A 101 16.14 46.18 -44.62
N ASP A 102 16.38 45.74 -45.85
CA ASP A 102 16.80 46.63 -46.92
C ASP A 102 16.39 46.06 -48.29
N TYR A 103 16.29 46.94 -49.29
CA TYR A 103 16.08 46.58 -50.69
C TYR A 103 17.41 46.19 -51.33
N ASP A 104 17.41 45.16 -52.17
CA ASP A 104 18.29 45.10 -53.35
C ASP A 104 17.63 44.25 -54.45
N GLU A 105 17.52 44.81 -55.65
CA GLU A 105 16.99 44.15 -56.84
C GLU A 105 18.15 43.62 -57.69
N GLU A 106 18.62 42.39 -57.44
CA GLU A 106 19.56 41.72 -58.37
C GLU A 106 18.81 40.97 -59.48
N GLU A 107 18.56 41.72 -60.55
CA GLU A 107 18.21 41.25 -61.89
C GLU A 107 19.19 40.17 -62.37
N PHE A 108 18.68 39.00 -62.78
CA PHE A 108 19.52 37.91 -63.29
C PHE A 108 19.15 37.60 -64.76
N GLU A 109 20.04 37.99 -65.68
CA GLU A 109 19.81 37.88 -67.12
C GLU A 109 19.60 36.42 -67.58
N GLU A 110 18.57 36.17 -68.41
CA GLU A 110 18.42 34.90 -69.12
C GLU A 110 19.26 34.91 -70.41
N GLU A 111 20.42 34.24 -70.42
CA GLU A 111 21.15 34.00 -71.68
C GLU A 111 20.31 33.13 -72.65
N PRO A 112 20.05 33.59 -73.89
CA PRO A 112 19.20 32.86 -74.82
C PRO A 112 19.98 31.77 -75.57
N VAL A 113 19.47 30.53 -75.55
CA VAL A 113 19.99 29.43 -76.40
C VAL A 113 19.53 29.62 -77.85
N ALA A 114 20.27 30.42 -78.60
CA ALA A 114 20.02 30.72 -80.02
C ALA A 114 21.04 30.05 -80.96
N ALA A 115 20.55 29.59 -82.12
CA ALA A 115 21.27 28.72 -83.05
C ALA A 115 22.54 29.30 -83.69
N ALA A 116 23.54 28.43 -83.88
CA ALA A 116 24.63 28.64 -84.83
C ALA A 116 24.87 27.36 -85.66
N ALA A 117 24.21 27.27 -86.82
CA ALA A 117 24.44 26.21 -87.79
C ALA A 117 25.33 26.70 -88.94
N LYS A 118 26.31 25.90 -89.38
CA LYS A 118 26.82 25.86 -90.77
C LYS A 118 27.86 24.76 -90.98
N GLY A 119 27.84 24.20 -92.20
CA GLY A 119 29.02 23.57 -92.81
C GLY A 119 29.15 22.05 -92.68
N LEU A 120 28.43 21.31 -93.51
CA LEU A 120 29.07 20.51 -94.57
C LEU A 120 27.99 19.97 -95.53
N ASP A 121 28.20 20.20 -96.81
CA ASP A 121 27.25 19.92 -97.88
C ASP A 121 27.94 19.07 -98.95
N HIS A 122 27.28 18.00 -99.42
CA HIS A 122 27.67 17.19 -100.58
C HIS A 122 29.05 16.48 -100.45
N GLN A 123 29.46 15.50 -101.26
CA GLN A 123 28.91 14.77 -102.41
C GLN A 123 29.44 13.30 -102.29
N LEU A 124 28.95 12.22 -102.91
CA LEU A 124 28.08 11.96 -104.07
C LEU A 124 27.09 10.81 -103.76
N ASN A 125 26.08 10.66 -104.63
CA ASN A 125 25.51 9.35 -104.97
C ASN A 125 25.87 9.05 -106.44
N GLY A 126 25.88 7.78 -106.87
CA GLY A 126 26.43 7.40 -108.18
C GLY A 126 25.77 6.17 -108.80
N GLU A 127 24.54 6.34 -109.26
CA GLU A 127 23.82 5.34 -110.07
C GLU A 127 24.34 5.34 -111.52
N ALA A 128 24.15 4.23 -112.23
CA ALA A 128 24.65 4.06 -113.60
C ALA A 128 23.50 3.76 -114.57
N GLU A 129 23.35 4.56 -115.62
CA GLU A 129 22.77 4.15 -116.90
C GLU A 129 23.11 5.14 -118.05
N ASP A 130 22.92 4.65 -119.27
CA ASP A 130 23.33 5.16 -120.60
C ASP A 130 23.42 6.68 -120.87
N ARG A 131 24.40 7.06 -121.71
CA ARG A 131 24.10 7.55 -123.07
C ARG A 131 25.29 7.57 -124.06
N GLN A 132 24.93 7.65 -125.35
CA GLN A 132 25.81 7.63 -126.52
C GLN A 132 26.62 8.95 -126.68
N PRO A 133 27.77 8.91 -127.39
CA PRO A 133 28.32 10.09 -128.06
C PRO A 133 27.72 10.25 -129.46
N ASP A 134 27.15 11.42 -129.74
CA ASP A 134 26.76 11.84 -131.10
C ASP A 134 27.96 12.45 -131.86
N ALA A 135 27.88 12.49 -133.20
CA ALA A 135 28.91 13.05 -134.08
C ALA A 135 28.60 14.48 -134.56
N LYS A 136 29.57 15.12 -135.26
CA LYS A 136 29.58 16.46 -135.94
C LYS A 136 30.31 17.58 -135.19
N ASP A 137 30.94 18.58 -135.84
CA ASP A 137 31.47 18.73 -137.22
C ASP A 137 32.37 20.00 -137.29
N GLY A 138 33.19 20.17 -138.33
CA GLY A 138 34.13 21.30 -138.57
C GLY A 138 35.49 21.15 -137.85
N GLY A 139 36.64 21.55 -138.40
CA GLY A 139 36.96 22.47 -139.51
C GLY A 139 37.56 23.78 -138.96
N ASP A 140 38.58 24.45 -139.52
CA ASP A 140 39.51 24.23 -140.67
C ASP A 140 40.89 24.84 -140.25
N ASP A 141 41.99 25.05 -140.98
CA ASP A 141 42.45 25.00 -142.39
C ASP A 141 43.97 24.64 -142.36
N GLY A 142 44.60 24.40 -143.52
CA GLY A 142 46.00 24.81 -143.69
C GLY A 142 46.91 23.93 -144.54
N LYS A 143 46.90 24.14 -145.85
CA LYS A 143 48.04 23.93 -146.79
C LYS A 143 48.62 22.51 -146.98
N ARG A 144 48.06 21.84 -147.99
CA ARG A 144 48.73 21.01 -149.03
C ARG A 144 50.28 21.11 -149.09
N PRO A 145 50.96 19.96 -149.07
CA PRO A 145 51.86 19.50 -150.15
C PRO A 145 51.11 18.51 -151.05
N THR A 146 50.96 18.75 -152.35
CA THR A 146 51.77 18.11 -153.41
C THR A 146 51.95 16.62 -153.18
N GLN A 147 51.26 15.80 -154.01
CA GLN A 147 51.69 14.43 -154.26
C GLN A 147 53.19 14.47 -154.63
N PRO A 148 54.05 13.66 -153.99
CA PRO A 148 55.29 13.26 -154.64
C PRO A 148 54.91 12.62 -155.97
N GLU A 149 55.69 12.90 -157.02
CA GLU A 149 55.65 12.11 -158.24
C GLU A 149 55.85 10.64 -157.87
N GLN A 150 55.20 9.71 -158.60
CA GLN A 150 55.70 8.34 -158.59
C GLN A 150 57.13 8.41 -159.12
N PRO A 151 58.16 7.99 -158.35
CA PRO A 151 59.51 7.97 -158.87
C PRO A 151 59.54 6.95 -160.00
N HIS A 152 59.60 7.43 -161.24
CA HIS A 152 59.90 6.58 -162.38
C HIS A 152 61.22 5.84 -162.07
N PRO A 153 61.29 4.51 -162.25
CA PRO A 153 62.47 3.73 -161.89
C PRO A 153 63.69 4.36 -162.57
N PRO A 154 64.72 4.83 -161.83
CA PRO A 154 65.80 5.58 -162.44
C PRO A 154 66.53 4.70 -163.45
N ALA A 155 66.73 5.20 -164.67
CA ALA A 155 67.32 4.42 -165.75
C ALA A 155 68.79 4.06 -165.42
N GLY A 156 69.00 2.83 -164.95
CA GLY A 156 70.28 2.33 -164.44
C GLY A 156 70.23 1.77 -163.01
N VAL A 157 69.12 1.94 -162.29
CA VAL A 157 68.85 1.29 -160.99
C VAL A 157 68.23 -0.09 -161.23
N SER A 158 68.76 -1.10 -160.56
CA SER A 158 68.30 -2.49 -160.70
C SER A 158 66.97 -2.72 -160.01
N GLU A 159 66.21 -3.72 -160.48
CA GLU A 159 65.04 -4.25 -159.76
C GLU A 159 65.43 -4.71 -158.33
N ALA A 160 66.67 -5.21 -158.18
CA ALA A 160 67.25 -5.56 -156.88
C ALA A 160 67.40 -4.36 -155.93
N ASP A 161 67.72 -3.17 -156.44
CA ASP A 161 67.94 -1.98 -155.61
C ASP A 161 66.61 -1.40 -155.11
N MET A 162 65.58 -1.42 -155.97
CA MET A 162 64.21 -1.06 -155.59
C MET A 162 63.63 -2.05 -154.57
N TYR A 163 63.90 -3.35 -154.76
CA TYR A 163 63.55 -4.39 -153.79
C TYR A 163 64.28 -4.19 -152.45
N HIS A 164 65.57 -3.81 -152.47
CA HIS A 164 66.35 -3.51 -151.26
C HIS A 164 65.76 -2.32 -150.49
N ALA A 165 65.43 -1.22 -151.16
CA ALA A 165 64.81 -0.05 -150.53
C ALA A 165 63.41 -0.35 -149.98
N ALA A 166 62.61 -1.19 -150.66
CA ALA A 166 61.31 -1.64 -150.17
C ALA A 166 61.46 -2.56 -148.94
N MET A 167 62.43 -3.47 -148.94
CA MET A 167 62.76 -4.33 -147.81
C MET A 167 63.22 -3.51 -146.59
N GLU A 168 64.07 -2.50 -146.78
CA GLU A 168 64.47 -1.56 -145.73
C GLU A 168 63.28 -0.77 -145.17
N LEU A 169 62.33 -0.37 -146.03
CA LEU A 169 61.11 0.32 -145.60
C LEU A 169 60.21 -0.57 -144.73
N GLU A 170 60.01 -1.85 -145.10
CA GLU A 170 59.24 -2.78 -144.26
C GLU A 170 59.96 -3.09 -142.95
N LEU A 171 61.27 -3.36 -142.97
CA LEU A 171 62.08 -3.54 -141.75
C LEU A 171 62.01 -2.30 -140.83
N TRP A 172 62.02 -1.09 -141.40
CA TRP A 172 61.84 0.15 -140.65
C TRP A 172 60.42 0.30 -140.07
N LYS A 173 59.38 -0.07 -140.83
CA LYS A 173 57.99 -0.09 -140.33
C LYS A 173 57.79 -1.09 -139.21
N GLU A 174 58.38 -2.28 -139.32
CA GLU A 174 58.36 -3.31 -138.28
C GLU A 174 59.07 -2.80 -137.02
N ALA A 175 60.30 -2.28 -137.14
CA ALA A 175 61.02 -1.68 -136.02
C ALA A 175 60.28 -0.48 -135.39
N ALA A 176 59.63 0.36 -136.19
CA ALA A 176 58.82 1.49 -135.71
C ALA A 176 57.54 1.02 -134.98
N LYS A 177 56.89 -0.04 -135.49
CA LYS A 177 55.74 -0.69 -134.83
C LYS A 177 56.15 -1.34 -133.52
N GLU A 178 57.26 -2.08 -133.48
CA GLU A 178 57.79 -2.66 -132.25
C GLU A 178 58.16 -1.59 -131.22
N ALA A 179 58.78 -0.49 -131.66
CA ALA A 179 59.09 0.65 -130.79
C ALA A 179 57.83 1.32 -130.23
N PHE A 180 56.77 1.45 -131.04
CA PHE A 180 55.47 1.95 -130.59
C PHE A 180 54.78 0.99 -129.60
N GLU A 181 54.71 -0.30 -129.92
CA GLU A 181 54.15 -1.32 -129.02
C GLU A 181 54.92 -1.41 -127.71
N ALA A 182 56.26 -1.37 -127.74
CA ALA A 182 57.09 -1.31 -126.54
C ALA A 182 56.85 -0.02 -125.75
N GLY A 183 56.64 1.11 -126.43
CA GLY A 183 56.25 2.38 -125.83
C GLY A 183 54.90 2.32 -125.12
N LEU A 184 53.89 1.70 -125.75
CA LEU A 184 52.57 1.48 -125.16
C LEU A 184 52.65 0.54 -123.96
N LYS A 185 53.26 -0.64 -124.11
CA LYS A 185 53.45 -1.63 -123.03
C LYS A 185 54.19 -1.02 -121.83
N ARG A 186 55.22 -0.18 -122.05
CA ARG A 186 55.91 0.56 -120.97
C ARG A 186 54.99 1.56 -120.26
N ARG A 187 54.12 2.29 -120.98
CA ARG A 187 53.15 3.24 -120.39
C ARG A 187 52.09 2.50 -119.57
N GLU A 188 51.51 1.42 -120.11
CA GLU A 188 50.56 0.55 -119.43
C GLU A 188 51.18 -0.03 -118.15
N GLN A 189 52.37 -0.63 -118.23
CA GLN A 189 53.10 -1.14 -117.06
C GLN A 189 53.36 -0.05 -116.02
N THR A 190 53.74 1.16 -116.44
CA THR A 190 53.97 2.30 -115.52
C THR A 190 52.69 2.68 -114.78
N LEU A 191 51.55 2.77 -115.49
CA LEU A 191 50.24 3.07 -114.89
C LEU A 191 49.77 1.95 -113.96
N VAL A 192 49.84 0.69 -114.40
CA VAL A 192 49.46 -0.48 -113.58
C VAL A 192 50.33 -0.59 -112.33
N MET A 193 51.64 -0.34 -112.42
CA MET A 193 52.53 -0.31 -111.25
C MET A 193 52.23 0.87 -110.31
N ALA A 194 51.83 2.04 -110.84
CA ALA A 194 51.42 3.17 -110.02
C ALA A 194 50.10 2.88 -109.27
N PHE A 195 49.07 2.37 -109.97
CA PHE A 195 47.81 1.96 -109.36
C PHE A 195 48.01 0.82 -108.34
N ALA A 196 48.83 -0.18 -108.65
CA ALA A 196 49.16 -1.26 -107.70
C ALA A 196 49.89 -0.74 -106.45
N ARG A 197 50.72 0.31 -106.57
CA ARG A 197 51.36 0.96 -105.41
C ARG A 197 50.36 1.75 -104.57
N GLU A 198 49.51 2.57 -105.20
CA GLU A 198 48.46 3.33 -104.50
C GLU A 198 47.43 2.42 -103.83
N PHE A 199 47.04 1.34 -104.49
CA PHE A 199 46.16 0.32 -103.92
C PHE A 199 46.80 -0.30 -102.68
N ARG A 200 48.03 -0.83 -102.77
CA ARG A 200 48.74 -1.41 -101.61
C ARG A 200 48.92 -0.41 -100.47
N ARG A 201 49.18 0.88 -100.76
CA ARG A 201 49.31 1.91 -99.71
C ARG A 201 47.97 2.11 -98.99
N ARG A 202 46.87 2.31 -99.73
CA ARG A 202 45.53 2.43 -99.14
C ARG A 202 45.07 1.17 -98.42
N ASP A 203 45.45 0.00 -98.90
CA ASP A 203 45.10 -1.27 -98.25
C ASP A 203 45.83 -1.42 -96.90
N ALA A 204 47.14 -1.12 -96.88
CA ALA A 204 47.93 -1.07 -95.64
C ALA A 204 47.46 0.04 -94.68
N GLU A 205 47.06 1.22 -95.19
CA GLU A 205 46.45 2.30 -94.39
C GLU A 205 45.14 1.83 -93.73
N ARG A 206 44.26 1.15 -94.47
CA ARG A 206 43.02 0.56 -93.94
C ARG A 206 43.31 -0.53 -92.91
N GLU A 207 44.18 -1.49 -93.23
CA GLU A 207 44.58 -2.53 -92.29
C GLU A 207 45.17 -1.94 -91.00
N ALA A 208 46.03 -0.93 -91.08
CA ALA A 208 46.62 -0.28 -89.91
C ALA A 208 45.54 0.42 -89.06
N ALA A 209 44.57 1.08 -89.68
CA ALA A 209 43.43 1.69 -88.98
C ALA A 209 42.53 0.63 -88.31
N HIS A 210 42.27 -0.51 -88.97
CA HIS A 210 41.52 -1.62 -88.37
C HIS A 210 42.29 -2.31 -87.24
N LYS A 211 43.59 -2.58 -87.40
CA LYS A 211 44.47 -3.18 -86.38
C LYS A 211 44.58 -2.27 -85.15
N LYS A 212 44.71 -0.95 -85.34
CA LYS A 212 44.66 0.03 -84.24
C LYS A 212 43.34 -0.02 -83.47
N ARG A 213 42.19 -0.01 -84.17
CA ARG A 213 40.86 -0.10 -83.54
C ARG A 213 40.68 -1.42 -82.81
N SER A 214 41.17 -2.54 -83.35
CA SER A 214 41.16 -3.85 -82.68
C SER A 214 41.89 -3.79 -81.34
N ALA A 215 43.13 -3.31 -81.33
CA ALA A 215 43.92 -3.14 -80.10
C ALA A 215 43.27 -2.18 -79.09
N GLU A 216 42.57 -1.13 -79.55
CA GLU A 216 41.79 -0.22 -78.69
C GLU A 216 40.58 -0.95 -78.05
N TYR A 217 39.86 -1.78 -78.81
CA TYR A 217 38.76 -2.59 -78.28
C TYR A 217 39.23 -3.74 -77.38
N GLU A 218 40.37 -4.36 -77.68
CA GLU A 218 41.01 -5.39 -76.85
C GLU A 218 41.37 -4.81 -75.48
N GLN A 219 42.07 -3.68 -75.43
CA GLN A 219 42.39 -2.97 -74.17
C GLN A 219 41.15 -2.51 -73.40
N LEU A 220 40.07 -2.13 -74.07
CA LEU A 220 38.80 -1.80 -73.41
C LEU A 220 38.13 -3.05 -72.84
N THR A 221 38.20 -4.18 -73.55
CA THR A 221 37.67 -5.47 -73.09
C THR A 221 38.42 -5.98 -71.86
N GLU A 222 39.76 -5.91 -71.87
CA GLU A 222 40.59 -6.23 -70.70
C GLU A 222 40.23 -5.37 -69.48
N LYS A 223 40.09 -4.05 -69.67
CA LYS A 223 39.69 -3.12 -68.59
C LYS A 223 38.30 -3.42 -68.03
N LEU A 224 37.35 -3.79 -68.88
CA LEU A 224 36.00 -4.20 -68.47
C LEU A 224 36.01 -5.55 -67.72
N GLN A 225 36.78 -6.54 -68.19
CA GLN A 225 36.94 -7.82 -67.52
C GLN A 225 37.60 -7.66 -66.13
N ALA A 226 38.64 -6.84 -66.04
CA ALA A 226 39.27 -6.49 -64.78
C ALA A 226 38.27 -5.81 -63.83
N ALA A 227 37.51 -4.81 -64.30
CA ALA A 227 36.50 -4.12 -63.50
C ALA A 227 35.37 -5.05 -63.00
N ILE A 228 34.96 -6.03 -63.82
CA ILE A 228 33.97 -7.05 -63.41
C ILE A 228 34.55 -7.93 -62.29
N ALA A 229 35.76 -8.47 -62.45
CA ALA A 229 36.40 -9.29 -61.41
C ALA A 229 36.60 -8.52 -60.09
N ASP A 230 36.90 -7.22 -60.19
CA ASP A 230 37.03 -6.28 -59.06
C ASP A 230 35.69 -6.08 -58.33
N VAL A 231 34.57 -6.01 -59.06
CA VAL A 231 33.21 -5.90 -58.51
C VAL A 231 32.78 -7.21 -57.87
N GLU A 232 32.95 -8.35 -58.56
CA GLU A 232 32.66 -9.66 -57.99
C GLU A 232 33.44 -9.94 -56.70
N GLU A 233 34.71 -9.49 -56.60
CA GLU A 233 35.46 -9.66 -55.34
C GLU A 233 34.89 -8.79 -54.22
N LYS A 234 34.47 -7.55 -54.52
CA LYS A 234 33.81 -6.67 -53.55
C LYS A 234 32.46 -7.25 -53.11
N GLU A 235 31.68 -7.80 -54.01
CA GLU A 235 30.44 -8.54 -53.72
C GLU A 235 30.70 -9.78 -52.85
N ARG A 236 31.70 -10.61 -53.20
CA ARG A 236 32.11 -11.77 -52.41
C ARG A 236 32.54 -11.36 -50.99
N ARG A 237 33.33 -10.29 -50.85
CA ARG A 237 33.75 -9.73 -49.55
C ARG A 237 32.55 -9.20 -48.73
N LEU A 238 31.63 -8.45 -49.36
CA LEU A 238 30.43 -7.93 -48.71
C LEU A 238 29.47 -9.04 -48.28
N ALA A 239 29.22 -10.05 -49.13
CA ALA A 239 28.37 -11.18 -48.80
C ALA A 239 28.94 -12.05 -47.67
N ASN A 240 30.28 -12.16 -47.57
CA ASN A 240 30.93 -12.77 -46.41
C ASN A 240 30.70 -11.93 -45.14
N GLY A 241 30.97 -10.62 -45.18
CA GLY A 241 30.75 -9.72 -44.05
C GLY A 241 29.30 -9.67 -43.57
N GLN A 242 28.33 -9.74 -44.48
CA GLN A 242 26.90 -9.85 -44.16
C GLN A 242 26.58 -11.13 -43.40
N ARG A 243 27.13 -12.29 -43.82
CA ARG A 243 26.93 -13.56 -43.10
C ARG A 243 27.57 -13.53 -41.71
N ASP A 244 28.77 -12.98 -41.58
CA ASP A 244 29.45 -12.82 -40.28
C ASP A 244 28.66 -11.91 -39.33
N LEU A 245 28.10 -10.80 -39.83
CA LEU A 245 27.28 -9.88 -39.04
C LEU A 245 25.96 -10.52 -38.60
N LEU A 246 25.29 -11.27 -39.49
CA LEU A 246 24.08 -12.03 -39.15
C LEU A 246 24.36 -13.09 -38.08
N GLN A 247 25.44 -13.88 -38.23
CA GLN A 247 25.84 -14.86 -37.21
C GLN A 247 26.14 -14.20 -35.86
N ARG A 248 26.88 -13.09 -35.85
CA ARG A 248 27.18 -12.33 -34.62
C ARG A 248 25.92 -11.76 -33.96
N ARG A 249 24.97 -11.24 -34.74
CA ARG A 249 23.67 -10.77 -34.26
C ARG A 249 22.89 -11.92 -33.60
N ASP A 250 22.79 -13.06 -34.29
CA ASP A 250 21.99 -14.19 -33.83
C ASP A 250 22.61 -14.84 -32.58
N ASP A 251 23.94 -14.92 -32.49
CA ASP A 251 24.64 -15.36 -31.28
C ASP A 251 24.55 -14.36 -30.11
N LEU A 252 24.56 -13.06 -30.40
CA LEU A 252 24.33 -12.04 -29.37
C LEU A 252 22.89 -12.13 -28.83
N GLN A 253 21.91 -12.29 -29.72
CA GLN A 253 20.50 -12.50 -29.37
C GLN A 253 20.32 -13.76 -28.52
N ARG A 254 20.87 -14.90 -28.94
CA ARG A 254 20.86 -16.15 -28.15
C ARG A 254 21.44 -15.95 -26.75
N ARG A 255 22.59 -15.28 -26.63
CA ARG A 255 23.24 -14.99 -25.33
C ARG A 255 22.43 -14.04 -24.47
N HIS A 256 21.76 -13.06 -25.06
CA HIS A 256 20.86 -12.14 -24.38
C HIS A 256 19.64 -12.91 -23.83
N ASP A 257 18.99 -13.72 -24.66
CA ASP A 257 17.77 -14.44 -24.29
C ASP A 257 18.03 -15.57 -23.28
N SER A 258 19.18 -16.26 -23.39
CA SER A 258 19.67 -17.17 -22.34
C SER A 258 19.86 -16.44 -21.00
N ARG A 259 20.50 -15.26 -20.99
CA ARG A 259 20.74 -14.48 -19.76
C ARG A 259 19.46 -13.91 -19.17
N LEU A 260 18.52 -13.44 -19.99
CA LEU A 260 17.19 -13.03 -19.52
C LEU A 260 16.49 -14.21 -18.85
N LYS A 261 16.54 -15.41 -19.45
CA LYS A 261 15.95 -16.60 -18.85
C LYS A 261 16.66 -17.03 -17.57
N GLU A 262 17.99 -17.01 -17.52
CA GLU A 262 18.77 -17.29 -16.30
C GLU A 262 18.40 -16.34 -15.16
N LEU A 263 18.26 -15.04 -15.44
CA LEU A 263 17.84 -14.02 -14.47
C LEU A 263 16.38 -14.19 -14.03
N GLN A 264 15.47 -14.54 -14.95
CA GLN A 264 14.08 -14.85 -14.64
C GLN A 264 13.98 -16.11 -13.76
N ASP A 265 14.65 -17.20 -14.13
CA ASP A 265 14.66 -18.45 -13.37
C ASP A 265 15.31 -18.26 -11.98
N ALA A 266 16.35 -17.43 -11.86
CA ALA A 266 16.95 -17.06 -10.58
C ALA A 266 16.01 -16.19 -9.71
N SER A 267 15.31 -15.22 -10.31
CA SER A 267 14.30 -14.41 -9.63
C SER A 267 13.13 -15.25 -9.13
N ASN A 268 12.62 -16.16 -9.97
CA ASN A 268 11.53 -17.07 -9.61
C ASN A 268 11.90 -18.00 -8.45
N ARG A 269 13.14 -18.53 -8.42
CA ARG A 269 13.66 -19.32 -7.29
C ARG A 269 13.74 -18.48 -6.01
N MET A 270 14.36 -17.29 -6.07
CA MET A 270 14.46 -16.38 -4.93
C MET A 270 13.09 -15.97 -4.38
N GLN A 271 12.09 -15.77 -5.25
CA GLN A 271 10.71 -15.52 -4.87
C GLN A 271 10.07 -16.73 -4.17
N ALA A 272 10.25 -17.94 -4.70
CA ALA A 272 9.76 -19.17 -4.06
C ALA A 272 10.41 -19.40 -2.69
N ASP A 273 11.73 -19.22 -2.56
CA ASP A 273 12.47 -19.32 -1.29
C ASP A 273 11.94 -18.29 -0.27
N CYS A 274 11.65 -17.07 -0.71
CA CYS A 274 11.04 -16.04 0.14
C CYS A 274 9.60 -16.39 0.54
N GLN A 275 8.79 -16.92 -0.37
CA GLN A 275 7.43 -17.37 -0.09
C GLN A 275 7.43 -18.52 0.93
N GLN A 276 8.27 -19.54 0.74
CA GLN A 276 8.41 -20.66 1.68
C GLN A 276 8.84 -20.18 3.08
N ARG A 277 9.79 -19.23 3.18
CA ARG A 277 10.19 -18.63 4.46
C ARG A 277 9.04 -17.87 5.14
N ILE A 278 8.24 -17.14 4.37
CA ILE A 278 7.04 -16.45 4.87
C ILE A 278 5.97 -17.46 5.33
N GLU A 279 5.80 -18.57 4.64
CA GLU A 279 4.87 -19.64 5.03
C GLU A 279 5.30 -20.37 6.30
N LEU A 280 6.59 -20.65 6.45
CA LEU A 280 7.16 -21.25 7.66
C LEU A 280 6.99 -20.35 8.89
N GLU A 281 7.32 -19.05 8.80
CA GLU A 281 7.10 -18.13 9.91
C GLU A 281 5.60 -17.86 10.16
N ARG A 282 4.74 -17.85 9.14
CA ARG A 282 3.27 -17.84 9.32
C ARG A 282 2.76 -19.08 10.07
N ALA A 283 3.30 -20.26 9.77
CA ALA A 283 2.96 -21.49 10.48
C ALA A 283 3.43 -21.44 11.94
N ARG A 284 4.62 -20.90 12.19
CA ARG A 284 5.16 -20.66 13.53
C ARG A 284 4.32 -19.66 14.34
N CYS A 285 3.88 -18.56 13.73
CA CYS A 285 2.95 -17.61 14.36
C CYS A 285 1.65 -18.30 14.78
N ARG A 286 1.01 -19.06 13.88
CA ARG A 286 -0.21 -19.83 14.22
C ARG A 286 0.02 -20.79 15.39
N GLN A 287 1.12 -21.53 15.39
CA GLN A 287 1.47 -22.44 16.49
C GLN A 287 1.65 -21.70 17.83
N LEU A 288 2.27 -20.52 17.83
CA LEU A 288 2.43 -19.68 19.02
C LEU A 288 1.10 -19.05 19.46
N GLU A 289 0.24 -18.65 18.52
CA GLU A 289 -1.11 -18.14 18.79
C GLU A 289 -2.00 -19.22 19.42
N GLU A 290 -1.96 -20.45 18.92
CA GLU A 290 -2.62 -21.63 19.49
C GLU A 290 -2.12 -21.94 20.91
N GLN A 291 -0.79 -21.92 21.13
CA GLN A 291 -0.20 -22.10 22.46
C GLN A 291 -0.62 -20.98 23.44
N VAL A 292 -0.64 -19.72 23.00
CA VAL A 292 -1.09 -18.58 23.80
C VAL A 292 -2.59 -18.67 24.09
N ALA A 293 -3.41 -19.14 23.14
CA ALA A 293 -4.84 -19.36 23.36
C ALA A 293 -5.09 -20.49 24.39
N ALA A 294 -4.38 -21.61 24.28
CA ALA A 294 -4.45 -22.72 25.23
C ALA A 294 -3.95 -22.34 26.64
N ALA A 295 -2.88 -21.54 26.73
CA ALA A 295 -2.41 -21.02 28.01
C ALA A 295 -3.42 -20.06 28.64
N LYS A 296 -4.09 -19.20 27.85
CA LYS A 296 -5.16 -18.31 28.32
C LYS A 296 -6.39 -19.07 28.79
N SER A 297 -6.87 -20.08 28.07
CA SER A 297 -8.02 -20.88 28.51
C SER A 297 -7.71 -21.66 29.79
N ALA A 298 -6.53 -22.28 29.87
CA ALA A 298 -6.06 -22.92 31.10
C ALA A 298 -5.99 -21.93 32.28
N SER A 299 -5.50 -20.70 32.06
CA SER A 299 -5.48 -19.64 33.08
C SER A 299 -6.89 -19.28 33.55
N HIS A 300 -7.85 -19.10 32.64
CA HIS A 300 -9.24 -18.80 32.99
C HIS A 300 -9.93 -19.96 33.74
N ASP A 301 -9.63 -21.22 33.39
CA ASP A 301 -10.17 -22.39 34.09
C ASP A 301 -9.55 -22.56 35.50
N TRP A 302 -8.25 -22.28 35.67
CA TRP A 302 -7.63 -22.22 36.99
C TRP A 302 -8.15 -21.06 37.84
N GLU A 303 -8.34 -19.88 37.25
CA GLU A 303 -8.93 -18.72 37.93
C GLU A 303 -10.39 -18.99 38.34
N ARG A 304 -11.16 -19.70 37.50
CA ARG A 304 -12.52 -20.15 37.85
C ARG A 304 -12.50 -21.12 39.02
N ARG A 305 -11.67 -22.18 38.97
CA ARG A 305 -11.50 -23.14 40.07
C ARG A 305 -11.02 -22.48 41.37
N TRP A 306 -10.14 -21.48 41.27
CA TRP A 306 -9.70 -20.69 42.41
C TRP A 306 -10.87 -19.89 43.00
N LYS A 307 -11.65 -19.16 42.18
CA LYS A 307 -12.85 -18.44 42.63
C LYS A 307 -13.93 -19.38 43.20
N GLU A 308 -14.11 -20.57 42.64
CA GLU A 308 -15.02 -21.60 43.15
C GLU A 308 -14.58 -22.09 44.54
N THR A 309 -13.29 -22.39 44.73
CA THR A 309 -12.74 -22.82 46.02
C THR A 309 -12.66 -21.69 47.05
N GLU A 310 -12.35 -20.46 46.65
CA GLU A 310 -12.41 -19.27 47.52
C GLU A 310 -13.86 -19.01 47.98
N ALA A 311 -14.84 -19.08 47.07
CA ALA A 311 -16.24 -18.96 47.43
C ALA A 311 -16.75 -20.13 48.29
N ALA A 312 -16.18 -21.34 48.15
CA ALA A 312 -16.48 -22.46 49.04
C ALA A 312 -15.88 -22.24 50.45
N LEU A 313 -14.61 -21.84 50.53
CA LEU A 313 -13.95 -21.47 51.80
C LEU A 313 -14.66 -20.31 52.50
N LYS A 314 -15.15 -19.32 51.74
CA LYS A 314 -15.96 -18.24 52.30
C LYS A 314 -17.27 -18.76 52.86
N ARG A 315 -18.04 -19.57 52.11
CA ARG A 315 -19.30 -20.18 52.62
C ARG A 315 -19.06 -21.03 53.88
N MET A 316 -17.94 -21.75 53.97
CA MET A 316 -17.56 -22.49 55.18
C MET A 316 -17.31 -21.54 56.35
N ARG A 317 -16.53 -20.47 56.15
CA ARG A 317 -16.24 -19.47 57.20
C ARG A 317 -17.48 -18.68 57.63
N ASP A 318 -18.32 -18.29 56.68
CA ASP A 318 -19.58 -17.60 56.93
C ASP A 318 -20.49 -18.53 57.78
N ALA A 319 -20.62 -19.81 57.42
CA ALA A 319 -21.36 -20.80 58.21
C ALA A 319 -20.74 -21.13 59.58
N GLU A 320 -19.41 -21.10 59.71
CA GLU A 320 -18.69 -21.20 60.99
C GLU A 320 -18.92 -19.98 61.90
N CYS A 321 -19.33 -18.83 61.34
CA CYS A 321 -19.71 -17.62 62.07
C CYS A 321 -21.21 -17.60 62.39
N ASP A 322 -22.07 -17.97 61.43
CA ASP A 322 -23.52 -18.08 61.61
C ASP A 322 -23.87 -19.11 62.69
N ARG A 323 -23.11 -20.22 62.78
CA ARG A 323 -23.35 -21.30 63.73
C ARG A 323 -23.35 -20.84 65.20
N PRO A 324 -22.29 -20.22 65.75
CA PRO A 324 -22.31 -19.73 67.14
C PRO A 324 -23.32 -18.59 67.33
N GLU A 325 -23.67 -17.81 66.31
CA GLU A 325 -24.75 -16.82 66.42
C GLU A 325 -26.14 -17.49 66.52
N LEU A 326 -26.40 -18.54 65.74
CA LEU A 326 -27.61 -19.36 65.84
C LEU A 326 -27.68 -20.06 67.21
N GLU A 327 -26.61 -20.75 67.63
CA GLU A 327 -26.52 -21.41 68.94
C GLU A 327 -26.70 -20.40 70.10
N LYS A 328 -26.12 -19.20 69.99
CA LYS A 328 -26.36 -18.07 70.91
C LYS A 328 -27.82 -17.64 70.91
N SER A 329 -28.44 -17.40 69.75
CA SER A 329 -29.84 -16.95 69.65
C SER A 329 -30.82 -17.99 70.24
N GLU A 330 -30.51 -19.28 70.09
CA GLU A 330 -31.24 -20.36 70.75
C GLU A 330 -31.07 -20.33 72.27
N LEU A 331 -29.86 -20.12 72.77
CA LEU A 331 -29.56 -20.00 74.20
C LEU A 331 -30.20 -18.74 74.80
N GLU A 332 -30.23 -17.61 74.09
CA GLU A 332 -30.93 -16.39 74.47
C GLU A 332 -32.44 -16.61 74.53
N ARG A 333 -33.03 -17.28 73.53
CA ARG A 333 -34.46 -17.67 73.55
C ARG A 333 -34.80 -18.62 74.70
N ARG A 334 -33.93 -19.61 75.00
CA ARG A 334 -34.08 -20.53 76.15
C ARG A 334 -33.93 -19.78 77.47
N LEU A 335 -33.00 -18.84 77.56
CA LEU A 335 -32.80 -17.96 78.73
C LEU A 335 -34.02 -17.06 78.96
N GLU A 336 -34.57 -16.44 77.92
CA GLU A 336 -35.83 -15.69 78.00
C GLU A 336 -36.99 -16.55 78.49
N GLN A 337 -37.16 -17.77 77.95
CA GLN A 337 -38.19 -18.70 78.40
C GLN A 337 -38.02 -19.05 79.89
N ALA A 338 -36.79 -19.35 80.32
CA ALA A 338 -36.47 -19.60 81.72
C ALA A 338 -36.66 -18.37 82.62
N GLN A 339 -36.39 -17.15 82.12
CA GLN A 339 -36.65 -15.91 82.85
C GLN A 339 -38.15 -15.63 82.98
N ARG A 340 -38.93 -15.81 81.91
CA ARG A 340 -40.40 -15.69 81.92
C ARG A 340 -41.02 -16.71 82.89
N ALA A 341 -40.56 -17.97 82.87
CA ALA A 341 -40.96 -18.99 83.84
C ALA A 341 -40.55 -18.62 85.28
N LYS A 342 -39.32 -18.15 85.50
CA LYS A 342 -38.84 -17.67 86.82
C LYS A 342 -39.68 -16.48 87.34
N GLN A 343 -40.10 -15.58 86.46
CA GLN A 343 -41.01 -14.49 86.81
C GLN A 343 -42.40 -15.02 87.19
N GLN A 344 -42.95 -15.97 86.43
CA GLN A 344 -44.23 -16.63 86.72
C GLN A 344 -44.18 -17.36 88.08
N TYR A 345 -43.14 -18.17 88.35
CA TYR A 345 -42.93 -18.80 89.65
C TYR A 345 -42.76 -17.78 90.78
N LYS A 346 -42.02 -16.68 90.57
CA LYS A 346 -41.92 -15.58 91.56
C LYS A 346 -43.28 -14.92 91.83
N GLN A 347 -44.11 -14.75 90.80
CA GLN A 347 -45.48 -14.23 90.95
C GLN A 347 -46.38 -15.22 91.70
N GLN A 348 -46.30 -16.52 91.40
CA GLN A 348 -47.05 -17.58 92.09
C GLN A 348 -46.65 -17.66 93.57
N LEU A 349 -45.35 -17.76 93.88
CA LEU A 349 -44.84 -17.69 95.25
C LEU A 349 -45.27 -16.40 95.95
N GLY A 350 -45.25 -15.26 95.26
CA GLY A 350 -45.74 -13.99 95.78
C GLY A 350 -47.25 -13.92 96.03
N ARG A 351 -48.06 -14.74 95.35
CA ARG A 351 -49.49 -14.92 95.64
C ARG A 351 -49.68 -15.83 96.85
N CYS A 352 -49.05 -17.01 96.85
CA CYS A 352 -49.15 -17.96 97.97
C CYS A 352 -48.63 -17.37 99.29
N LEU A 353 -47.58 -16.54 99.26
CA LEU A 353 -47.10 -15.81 100.46
C LEU A 353 -48.12 -14.76 100.95
N LYS A 354 -48.85 -14.08 100.06
CA LYS A 354 -49.92 -13.15 100.43
C LYS A 354 -51.16 -13.89 100.95
N GLU A 355 -51.50 -15.03 100.35
CA GLU A 355 -52.60 -15.91 100.79
C GLU A 355 -52.29 -16.51 102.17
N LEU A 356 -51.06 -16.95 102.41
CA LEU A 356 -50.59 -17.42 103.72
C LEU A 356 -50.58 -16.30 104.77
N ALA A 357 -50.10 -15.10 104.42
CA ALA A 357 -50.16 -13.94 105.30
C ALA A 357 -51.62 -13.54 105.63
N ALA A 358 -52.51 -13.59 104.64
CA ALA A 358 -53.94 -13.34 104.84
C ALA A 358 -54.63 -14.44 105.68
N SER A 359 -54.22 -15.71 105.55
CA SER A 359 -54.68 -16.79 106.44
C SER A 359 -54.23 -16.51 107.87
N ARG A 360 -52.93 -16.25 108.08
CA ARG A 360 -52.37 -15.93 109.40
C ARG A 360 -53.02 -14.69 110.02
N GLN A 361 -53.34 -13.67 109.23
CA GLN A 361 -54.04 -12.48 109.71
C GLN A 361 -55.53 -12.76 110.03
N ARG A 362 -56.21 -13.65 109.28
CA ARG A 362 -57.55 -14.15 109.63
C ARG A 362 -57.53 -14.99 110.91
N GLU A 363 -56.52 -15.84 111.08
CA GLU A 363 -56.31 -16.65 112.28
C GLU A 363 -56.05 -15.76 113.51
N GLN A 364 -55.17 -14.76 113.38
CA GLN A 364 -54.93 -13.76 114.44
C GLN A 364 -56.19 -12.94 114.76
N ALA A 365 -56.95 -12.51 113.74
CA ALA A 365 -58.22 -11.80 113.95
C ALA A 365 -59.31 -12.69 114.58
N ALA A 366 -59.33 -13.99 114.24
CA ALA A 366 -60.24 -14.96 114.86
C ALA A 366 -59.84 -15.27 116.31
N GLN A 367 -58.53 -15.36 116.60
CA GLN A 367 -58.00 -15.48 117.96
C GLN A 367 -58.36 -14.25 118.80
N SER A 368 -58.13 -13.03 118.31
CA SER A 368 -58.50 -11.81 119.03
C SER A 368 -60.01 -11.67 119.21
N ALA A 369 -60.82 -12.05 118.21
CA ALA A 369 -62.28 -12.05 118.32
C ALA A 369 -62.82 -13.11 119.29
N ALA A 370 -62.17 -14.28 119.38
CA ALA A 370 -62.49 -15.29 120.40
C ALA A 370 -62.13 -14.82 121.82
N LEU A 371 -60.98 -14.16 121.97
CA LEU A 371 -60.52 -13.58 123.23
C LEU A 371 -61.44 -12.42 123.67
N GLN A 372 -61.88 -11.55 122.74
CA GLN A 372 -62.90 -10.54 122.98
C GLN A 372 -64.26 -11.15 123.36
N ARG A 373 -64.68 -12.25 122.73
CA ARG A 373 -65.91 -12.97 123.16
C ARG A 373 -65.78 -13.44 124.60
N GLN A 374 -64.68 -14.11 124.96
CA GLN A 374 -64.43 -14.51 126.35
C GLN A 374 -64.39 -13.32 127.33
N GLN A 375 -63.85 -12.16 126.92
CA GLN A 375 -63.93 -10.92 127.72
C GLN A 375 -65.38 -10.48 127.91
N THR A 376 -66.18 -10.39 126.83
CA THR A 376 -67.61 -10.00 126.94
C THR A 376 -68.46 -11.03 127.70
N GLU A 377 -68.11 -12.32 127.64
CA GLU A 377 -68.74 -13.39 128.43
C GLU A 377 -68.39 -13.25 129.92
N LEU A 378 -67.13 -12.94 130.25
CA LEU A 378 -66.70 -12.64 131.62
C LEU A 378 -67.33 -11.35 132.16
N GLU A 379 -67.49 -10.31 131.34
CA GLU A 379 -68.18 -9.07 131.70
C GLU A 379 -69.68 -9.30 131.92
N HIS A 380 -70.34 -10.06 131.04
CA HIS A 380 -71.74 -10.45 131.21
C HIS A 380 -71.94 -11.35 132.44
N MET A 381 -70.99 -12.22 132.77
CA MET A 381 -70.99 -12.99 134.02
C MET A 381 -70.74 -12.11 135.26
N ARG A 382 -69.85 -11.12 135.20
CA ARG A 382 -69.67 -10.10 136.26
C ARG A 382 -70.95 -9.30 136.50
N LEU A 383 -71.60 -8.82 135.43
CA LEU A 383 -72.87 -8.09 135.51
C LEU A 383 -73.99 -8.94 136.11
N ARG A 384 -74.05 -10.24 135.77
CA ARG A 384 -74.98 -11.20 136.40
C ARG A 384 -74.68 -11.44 137.88
N TYR A 385 -73.40 -11.44 138.27
CA TYR A 385 -73.00 -11.62 139.67
C TYR A 385 -73.41 -10.40 140.52
N LEU A 386 -73.09 -9.19 140.05
CA LEU A 386 -73.50 -7.93 140.69
C LEU A 386 -75.03 -7.84 140.83
N ALA A 387 -75.79 -8.13 139.77
CA ALA A 387 -77.25 -8.11 139.80
C ALA A 387 -77.87 -9.18 140.74
N ALA A 388 -77.16 -10.27 141.03
CA ALA A 388 -77.58 -11.25 142.04
C ALA A 388 -77.27 -10.76 143.46
N GLU A 389 -76.09 -10.18 143.67
CA GLU A 389 -75.64 -9.61 144.95
C GLU A 389 -76.54 -8.45 145.41
N GLU A 390 -76.94 -7.56 144.49
CA GLU A 390 -77.94 -6.53 144.73
C GLU A 390 -79.31 -7.10 145.14
N GLN A 391 -79.79 -8.18 144.50
CA GLN A 391 -81.07 -8.78 144.87
C GLN A 391 -81.06 -9.45 146.25
N ASP A 392 -79.93 -10.06 146.65
CA ASP A 392 -79.77 -10.63 147.98
C ASP A 392 -79.51 -9.58 149.08
N LEU A 393 -79.08 -8.37 148.72
CA LEU A 393 -79.13 -7.20 149.61
C LEU A 393 -80.56 -6.69 149.81
N VAL A 394 -81.30 -6.43 148.72
CA VAL A 394 -82.71 -5.98 148.76
C VAL A 394 -83.62 -6.98 149.51
N ARG A 395 -83.31 -8.28 149.47
CA ARG A 395 -84.01 -9.31 150.28
C ARG A 395 -83.79 -9.16 151.79
N LYS A 396 -82.60 -8.73 152.24
CA LYS A 396 -82.25 -8.57 153.66
C LYS A 396 -82.97 -7.36 154.25
N GLU A 397 -82.84 -6.19 153.61
CA GLU A 397 -83.50 -4.94 154.02
C GLU A 397 -85.02 -5.10 154.17
N ARG A 398 -85.66 -5.84 153.25
CA ARG A 398 -87.10 -6.10 153.25
C ARG A 398 -87.56 -7.05 154.36
N GLY A 399 -86.65 -7.81 154.98
CA GLY A 399 -86.88 -8.59 156.19
C GLY A 399 -86.78 -7.76 157.47
N GLU A 400 -85.92 -6.74 157.49
CA GLU A 400 -85.68 -5.87 158.64
C GLU A 400 -86.83 -4.89 158.85
N LEU A 401 -87.36 -4.28 157.76
CA LEU A 401 -88.51 -3.37 157.83
C LEU A 401 -89.80 -4.01 158.40
N LYS A 402 -89.91 -5.34 158.44
CA LYS A 402 -91.04 -6.05 159.07
C LYS A 402 -90.85 -6.30 160.57
N ARG A 403 -89.62 -6.28 161.08
CA ARG A 403 -89.32 -6.47 162.52
C ARG A 403 -89.35 -5.15 163.29
N ALA A 404 -89.19 -4.01 162.61
CA ALA A 404 -89.16 -2.68 163.20
C ALA A 404 -90.54 -2.02 163.45
N LYS A 405 -91.61 -2.80 163.66
CA LYS A 405 -92.97 -2.24 163.87
C LYS A 405 -93.80 -2.89 165.00
N GLU A 406 -93.31 -3.97 165.61
CA GLU A 406 -93.99 -4.66 166.70
C GLU A 406 -92.96 -5.02 167.79
N GLY A 407 -93.08 -4.40 168.98
CA GLY A 407 -92.34 -4.80 170.18
C GLY A 407 -90.92 -4.24 170.34
N LEU A 408 -90.80 -2.97 170.77
CA LEU A 408 -89.64 -2.52 171.54
C LEU A 408 -90.00 -1.37 172.50
N ASP A 409 -90.88 -1.68 173.44
CA ASP A 409 -91.05 -0.91 174.67
C ASP A 409 -90.04 -1.42 175.72
N THR A 410 -89.56 -0.54 176.61
CA THR A 410 -88.67 -0.82 177.75
C THR A 410 -87.33 -1.58 177.54
N LEU A 411 -86.25 -0.78 177.49
CA LEU A 411 -85.13 -0.76 178.47
C LEU A 411 -84.09 -1.92 178.62
N ALA A 412 -82.82 -1.46 178.53
CA ALA A 412 -81.74 -1.59 179.54
C ALA A 412 -80.64 -2.68 179.46
N TYR A 413 -79.39 -2.15 179.39
CA TYR A 413 -78.13 -2.65 179.97
C TYR A 413 -77.52 -4.02 179.53
N GLY A 414 -76.22 -4.01 179.20
CA GLY A 414 -75.36 -5.19 179.30
C GLY A 414 -74.37 -5.45 178.15
N ALA A 415 -73.15 -4.92 178.25
CA ALA A 415 -71.94 -5.58 177.73
C ALA A 415 -71.43 -6.59 178.81
N PRO A 416 -70.42 -7.49 178.62
CA PRO A 416 -69.31 -7.38 177.65
C PRO A 416 -68.62 -8.71 177.14
N LEU A 417 -67.51 -8.55 176.39
CA LEU A 417 -66.25 -9.36 176.36
C LEU A 417 -66.18 -10.84 175.86
N GLY A 418 -65.03 -11.17 175.26
CA GLY A 418 -64.56 -12.53 174.84
C GLY A 418 -64.20 -12.61 173.35
N SER A 419 -62.93 -12.42 172.91
CA SER A 419 -61.82 -13.41 172.80
C SER A 419 -62.02 -14.46 171.69
N GLU A 420 -61.05 -14.84 170.85
CA GLU A 420 -59.58 -14.90 171.05
C GLU A 420 -58.71 -14.23 169.95
N GLN A 421 -57.40 -14.48 169.99
CA GLN A 421 -56.28 -13.92 169.19
C GLN A 421 -55.59 -15.07 168.36
N PRO A 422 -54.43 -14.95 167.66
CA PRO A 422 -53.32 -13.99 167.83
C PRO A 422 -52.62 -13.40 166.56
N THR A 423 -51.86 -12.31 166.79
CA THR A 423 -50.61 -11.86 166.09
C THR A 423 -50.51 -11.72 164.56
N GLY A 424 -49.85 -10.71 163.98
CA GLY A 424 -49.26 -9.51 164.61
C GLY A 424 -48.22 -8.73 163.78
N SER A 425 -48.36 -7.39 163.77
CA SER A 425 -47.29 -6.36 163.71
C SER A 425 -46.35 -6.19 162.49
N LYS A 426 -46.63 -5.12 161.71
CA LYS A 426 -45.72 -4.03 161.25
C LYS A 426 -44.38 -4.30 160.51
N SER A 427 -44.27 -3.61 159.37
CA SER A 427 -43.13 -2.76 158.93
C SER A 427 -41.87 -3.40 158.30
N GLY A 428 -41.48 -2.87 157.13
CA GLY A 428 -40.07 -2.63 156.79
C GLY A 428 -39.27 -3.73 156.10
N SER A 429 -39.66 -4.16 154.88
CA SER A 429 -38.75 -4.94 154.01
C SER A 429 -39.03 -4.87 152.49
N GLU A 430 -40.06 -4.13 152.05
CA GLU A 430 -40.57 -4.25 150.67
C GLU A 430 -39.69 -3.66 149.54
N HIS A 431 -38.64 -2.89 149.84
CA HIS A 431 -37.84 -2.25 148.79
C HIS A 431 -36.77 -3.18 148.19
N ALA A 432 -36.10 -4.00 149.03
CA ALA A 432 -35.02 -4.88 148.59
C ALA A 432 -35.52 -6.01 147.66
N ALA A 433 -36.68 -6.60 147.96
CA ALA A 433 -37.24 -7.70 147.17
C ALA A 433 -37.55 -7.30 145.71
N ARG A 434 -38.06 -6.10 145.48
CA ARG A 434 -38.47 -5.63 144.14
C ARG A 434 -37.26 -5.39 143.22
N LEU A 435 -36.17 -4.83 143.75
CA LEU A 435 -34.91 -4.64 143.00
C LEU A 435 -34.22 -5.97 142.64
N ILE A 436 -34.34 -6.98 143.51
CA ILE A 436 -33.85 -8.34 143.25
C ILE A 436 -34.67 -9.01 142.13
N GLU A 437 -36.00 -8.86 142.13
CA GLU A 437 -36.88 -9.41 141.10
C GLU A 437 -36.70 -8.72 139.73
N GLU A 438 -36.47 -7.40 139.71
CA GLU A 438 -36.10 -6.66 138.49
C GLU A 438 -34.76 -7.12 137.90
N ARG A 439 -33.71 -7.25 138.73
CA ARG A 439 -32.41 -7.82 138.33
C ARG A 439 -32.57 -9.22 137.75
N ASP A 440 -33.26 -10.10 138.46
CA ASP A 440 -33.44 -11.51 138.08
C ASP A 440 -34.46 -11.69 136.95
N THR A 441 -35.15 -10.63 136.53
CA THR A 441 -35.95 -10.58 135.29
C THR A 441 -35.08 -10.14 134.12
N LEU A 442 -34.28 -9.08 134.27
CA LEU A 442 -33.35 -8.59 133.24
C LEU A 442 -32.33 -9.66 132.83
N LEU A 443 -31.68 -10.31 133.79
CA LEU A 443 -30.72 -11.39 133.53
C LEU A 443 -31.38 -12.63 132.88
N ARG A 444 -32.68 -12.84 133.09
CA ARG A 444 -33.44 -13.94 132.45
C ARG A 444 -33.80 -13.67 130.99
N THR A 445 -33.63 -12.45 130.48
CA THR A 445 -33.88 -12.13 129.07
C THR A 445 -32.77 -12.62 128.12
N GLY A 446 -31.57 -12.92 128.64
CA GLY A 446 -30.41 -13.31 127.83
C GLY A 446 -29.81 -12.19 126.97
N VAL A 447 -30.24 -10.94 127.16
CA VAL A 447 -29.76 -9.75 126.42
C VAL A 447 -28.83 -8.87 127.30
N TYR A 448 -28.89 -9.02 128.62
CA TYR A 448 -28.06 -8.29 129.60
C TYR A 448 -27.18 -9.24 130.40
N THR A 449 -26.04 -8.74 130.85
CA THR A 449 -25.00 -9.45 131.59
C THR A 449 -24.67 -8.73 132.90
N HIS A 450 -23.90 -9.36 133.80
CA HIS A 450 -23.42 -8.70 135.04
C HIS A 450 -22.40 -7.57 134.78
N GLU A 451 -21.94 -7.41 133.54
CA GLU A 451 -20.93 -6.41 133.17
C GLU A 451 -21.59 -5.07 132.75
N ASP A 452 -22.88 -5.08 132.41
CA ASP A 452 -23.65 -3.92 131.95
C ASP A 452 -23.95 -2.90 133.06
N ASP A 453 -23.75 -1.61 132.77
CA ASP A 453 -23.87 -0.50 133.75
C ASP A 453 -25.23 -0.47 134.49
N ILE A 454 -26.31 -0.86 133.82
CA ILE A 454 -27.67 -0.91 134.41
C ILE A 454 -27.75 -2.00 135.48
N VAL A 455 -27.16 -3.18 135.24
CA VAL A 455 -27.14 -4.28 136.22
C VAL A 455 -26.23 -3.92 137.39
N ARG A 456 -25.08 -3.28 137.12
CA ARG A 456 -24.12 -2.85 138.15
C ARG A 456 -24.66 -1.74 139.06
N GLU A 457 -25.44 -0.79 138.52
CA GLU A 457 -26.11 0.23 139.34
C GLU A 457 -27.25 -0.35 140.17
N LEU A 458 -27.94 -1.41 139.69
CA LEU A 458 -28.89 -2.18 140.50
C LEU A 458 -28.20 -2.96 141.62
N GLU A 459 -27.11 -3.67 141.34
CA GLU A 459 -26.31 -4.38 142.35
C GLU A 459 -25.77 -3.41 143.43
N ARG A 460 -25.30 -2.22 143.03
CA ARG A 460 -24.86 -1.16 143.95
C ARG A 460 -25.99 -0.65 144.86
N ARG A 461 -27.22 -0.57 144.35
CA ARG A 461 -28.42 -0.18 145.13
C ARG A 461 -28.92 -1.30 146.03
N ILE A 462 -28.79 -2.56 145.62
CA ILE A 462 -29.09 -3.73 146.45
C ILE A 462 -28.14 -3.78 147.65
N GLN A 463 -26.82 -3.61 147.45
CA GLN A 463 -25.86 -3.57 148.57
C GLN A 463 -26.18 -2.45 149.57
N ALA A 464 -26.49 -1.24 149.06
CA ALA A 464 -26.87 -0.09 149.89
C ALA A 464 -28.23 -0.24 150.61
N ALA A 465 -29.01 -1.28 150.31
CA ALA A 465 -30.32 -1.58 150.93
C ALA A 465 -30.29 -2.84 151.82
N VAL A 466 -29.10 -3.38 152.11
CA VAL A 466 -28.87 -4.54 152.99
C VAL A 466 -28.03 -4.19 154.23
N GLU A 467 -27.40 -3.00 154.24
CA GLU A 467 -26.56 -2.49 155.34
C GLU A 467 -27.25 -1.38 156.18
N ALA A 468 -28.58 -1.25 156.09
CA ALA A 468 -29.41 -0.27 156.80
C ALA A 468 -30.80 -0.83 157.17
#